data_AF-A0A958FQC4-F1
#
_entry.id   AF-A0A958FQC4-F1
#
_cell.length_a   1.000
_cell.length_b   1.000
_cell.length_c   1.000
_cell.angle_alpha   90.00
_cell.angle_beta   90.00
_cell.angle_gamma   90.00
#
_symmetry.space_group_name_H-M   'P 1'
#
loop_
_entity.id
_entity.type
_entity.pdbx_description
1 polymer ?
#
loop_
_entity_poly.entity_id
_entity_poly.type
_entity_poly.pdbx_seq_one_letter_code
_entity_poly.pdbx_strand_id
1 'polypeptide(L)'
;ISPDMIFSDMNSYGADLLPFFIYKIYWGMLGVALILGAYLFWIRGLPESFRERVSDAIRRFRGKIAAALLLSLIAFLATGTGIYYYDAILHKQVTSDKQERQLIREFRQTYGRFAGIVQPRITDVTVEMQLFPELQNFVATGEYILVNRAATAIDTLVIKCGFDEQTEYHFDRQTRTIVRDIDAKFEVLTLSEPLLPGDSLRMQFEIRNLPNTIFQRNSNVLANGTFIGSDAFPRFGYRDAEKTPHPADAGARRNSYMAMDSDYLNFSAVVSTSADQIAIAPGDLIRQWTANGRQFFHYRTDHPIKFYFGFNSARYAVMRDRWNDVDLEIYHHPPHNYNLQRMMHGLKASLAFHSEN
;
A
#
# COMPACT_ATOMS: atom_id res chain seq x y z
N ILE A 1 10.84 8.63 19.88
CA ILE A 1 11.10 7.46 19.02
C ILE A 1 11.29 8.02 17.61
N SER A 2 12.38 7.72 16.91
CA SER A 2 12.58 8.13 15.51
C SER A 2 11.97 7.08 14.58
N PRO A 3 11.52 7.45 13.37
CA PRO A 3 11.06 6.47 12.39
C PRO A 3 12.18 5.47 12.08
N ASP A 4 11.81 4.21 11.93
CA ASP A 4 12.72 3.19 11.40
C ASP A 4 12.98 3.44 9.92
N MET A 5 14.22 3.25 9.48
CA MET A 5 14.59 3.36 8.08
C MET A 5 14.62 1.97 7.47
N ILE A 6 13.88 1.78 6.38
CA ILE A 6 13.96 0.55 5.60
C ILE A 6 14.92 0.79 4.42
N PHE A 7 16.00 0.02 4.37
CA PHE A 7 16.91 0.03 3.25
C PHE A 7 16.58 -1.11 2.29
N SER A 8 16.58 -0.82 0.98
CA SER A 8 16.61 -1.83 -0.07
C SER A 8 17.61 -1.45 -1.14
N ASP A 9 18.28 -2.41 -1.77
CA ASP A 9 19.20 -2.10 -2.88
C ASP A 9 18.48 -1.38 -4.03
N MET A 10 17.20 -1.71 -4.25
CA MET A 10 16.41 -1.17 -5.35
C MET A 10 15.94 0.27 -5.11
N ASN A 11 15.47 0.61 -3.90
CA ASN A 11 14.90 1.93 -3.58
C ASN A 11 15.78 2.75 -2.61
N SER A 12 16.94 2.23 -2.20
CA SER A 12 17.78 2.79 -1.13
C SER A 12 16.93 3.05 0.14
N TYR A 13 17.11 4.21 0.78
CA TYR A 13 16.27 4.66 1.91
C TYR A 13 14.97 5.36 1.49
N GLY A 14 14.73 5.52 0.18
CA GLY A 14 13.50 6.10 -0.37
C GLY A 14 13.05 7.40 0.32
N ALA A 15 11.76 7.47 0.62
CA ALA A 15 11.14 8.61 1.30
C ALA A 15 11.47 8.71 2.80
N ASP A 16 12.00 7.65 3.41
CA ASP A 16 12.17 7.58 4.87
C ASP A 16 13.41 8.37 5.34
N LEU A 17 14.33 8.70 4.43
CA LEU A 17 15.58 9.39 4.72
C LEU A 17 15.38 10.79 5.30
N LEU A 18 14.52 11.60 4.68
CA LEU A 18 14.29 12.98 5.10
C LEU A 18 13.62 13.06 6.48
N PRO A 19 12.52 12.33 6.77
CA PRO A 19 11.93 12.25 8.10
C PRO A 19 12.94 11.82 9.15
N PHE A 20 13.73 10.79 8.87
CA PHE A 20 14.75 10.31 9.80
C PHE A 20 15.71 11.44 10.21
N PHE A 21 16.26 12.19 9.24
CA PHE A 21 17.16 13.31 9.56
C PHE A 21 16.45 14.44 10.30
N ILE A 22 15.18 14.74 10.01
CA ILE A 22 14.40 15.72 10.77
C ILE A 22 14.31 15.30 12.24
N TYR A 23 13.99 14.02 12.52
CA TYR A 23 13.97 13.50 13.89
C TYR A 23 15.35 13.51 14.55
N LYS A 24 16.44 13.21 13.81
CA LYS A 24 17.81 13.29 14.36
C LYS A 24 18.22 14.72 14.67
N ILE A 25 17.86 15.68 13.81
CA ILE A 25 18.09 17.11 14.05
C ILE A 25 17.29 17.56 15.27
N TYR A 26 16.02 17.17 15.39
CA TYR A 26 15.18 17.44 16.56
C TYR A 26 15.84 16.94 17.86
N TRP A 27 16.22 15.67 17.94
CA TRP A 27 16.89 15.15 19.15
C TRP A 27 18.29 15.72 19.34
N GLY A 28 19.00 16.04 18.26
CA GLY A 28 20.30 16.71 18.29
C GLY A 28 20.23 18.11 18.90
N MET A 29 19.18 18.88 18.58
CA MET A 29 18.92 20.20 19.18
C MET A 29 18.71 20.09 20.69
N LEU A 30 17.97 19.08 21.15
CA LEU A 30 17.85 18.80 22.58
C LEU A 30 19.19 18.38 23.19
N GLY A 31 19.96 17.53 22.51
CA GLY A 31 21.27 17.10 22.97
C GLY A 31 22.23 18.28 23.17
N VAL A 32 22.28 19.22 22.22
CA VAL A 32 23.04 20.46 22.35
C VAL A 32 22.56 21.27 23.55
N ALA A 33 21.25 21.42 23.74
CA ALA A 33 20.70 22.13 24.88
C ALA A 33 21.11 21.48 26.22
N LEU A 34 21.08 20.15 26.31
CA LEU A 34 21.49 19.40 27.48
C LEU A 34 23.00 19.51 27.75
N ILE A 35 23.85 19.47 26.72
CA ILE A 35 25.30 19.66 26.87
C ILE A 35 25.63 21.06 27.38
N LEU A 36 24.99 22.09 26.82
CA LEU A 36 25.15 23.47 27.28
C LEU A 36 24.60 23.65 28.69
N GLY A 37 23.48 23.02 29.01
CA GLY A 37 22.95 22.94 30.38
C GLY A 37 23.97 22.32 31.33
N ALA A 38 24.49 21.14 31.01
CA ALA A 38 25.49 20.46 31.81
C ALA A 38 26.76 21.31 32.00
N TYR A 39 27.20 22.02 30.96
CA TYR A 39 28.31 22.96 31.03
C TYR A 39 28.05 24.12 32.02
N LEU A 40 26.83 24.67 32.04
CA LEU A 40 26.46 25.72 32.99
C LEU A 40 26.51 25.23 34.44
N PHE A 41 26.14 23.96 34.68
CA PHE A 41 26.18 23.29 35.98
C PHE A 41 27.52 22.62 36.30
N TRP A 42 28.53 22.73 35.41
CA TRP A 42 29.81 22.07 35.58
C TRP A 42 30.63 22.66 36.73
N ILE A 43 31.04 21.80 37.67
CA ILE A 43 31.81 22.20 38.85
C ILE A 43 33.28 22.40 38.47
N ARG A 44 33.88 23.52 38.88
CA ARG A 44 35.33 23.74 38.80
C ARG A 44 35.87 24.05 40.20
N GLY A 45 36.23 23.03 40.97
CA GLY A 45 36.83 23.20 42.29
C GLY A 45 36.12 22.44 43.42
N LEU A 46 36.05 23.06 44.61
CA LEU A 46 35.57 22.49 45.88
C LEU A 46 34.08 22.06 45.84
N PRO A 47 33.61 21.23 46.80
CA PRO A 47 32.24 20.75 46.79
C PRO A 47 31.24 21.90 47.02
N GLU A 48 30.47 22.23 45.97
CA GLU A 48 29.38 23.22 46.04
C GLU A 48 28.02 22.55 46.31
N SER A 49 27.22 23.20 47.15
CA SER A 49 25.80 22.87 47.37
C SER A 49 24.97 23.12 46.10
N PHE A 50 23.81 22.46 45.97
CA PHE A 50 22.97 22.60 44.76
C PHE A 50 22.53 24.05 44.51
N ARG A 51 22.27 24.84 45.56
CA ARG A 51 21.90 26.26 45.45
C ARG A 51 23.03 27.11 44.87
N GLU A 52 24.28 26.83 45.24
CA GLU A 52 25.46 27.52 44.72
C GLU A 52 25.63 27.22 43.22
N ARG A 53 25.43 25.97 42.80
CA ARG A 53 25.47 25.58 41.38
C ARG A 53 24.44 26.31 40.52
N VAL A 54 23.23 26.50 41.04
CA VAL A 54 22.18 27.28 40.35
C VAL A 54 22.58 28.74 40.22
N SER A 55 23.10 29.35 41.29
CA SER A 55 23.60 30.73 41.26
C SER A 55 24.74 30.91 40.23
N ASP A 56 25.65 29.95 40.18
CA ASP A 56 26.74 29.88 39.21
C ASP A 56 26.26 29.74 37.77
N ALA A 57 25.30 28.83 37.52
CA ALA A 57 24.70 28.65 36.22
C ALA A 57 24.04 29.94 35.71
N ILE A 58 23.31 30.65 36.58
CA ILE A 58 22.69 31.95 36.24
C ILE A 58 23.75 32.99 35.90
N ARG A 59 24.86 33.05 36.65
CA ARG A 59 25.98 33.97 36.35
C ARG A 59 26.64 33.65 35.01
N ARG A 60 26.77 32.37 34.66
CA ARG A 60 27.37 31.88 33.41
C ARG A 60 26.42 31.97 32.21
N PHE A 61 25.12 32.11 32.44
CA PHE A 61 24.10 32.24 31.40
C PHE A 61 24.14 33.63 30.74
N ARG A 62 25.20 33.91 29.97
CA ARG A 62 25.39 35.19 29.28
C ARG A 62 26.02 35.00 27.90
N GLY A 63 25.84 36.00 27.03
CA GLY A 63 26.48 36.07 25.72
C GLY A 63 26.17 34.87 24.82
N LYS A 64 27.22 34.30 24.21
CA LYS A 64 27.11 33.24 23.20
C LYS A 64 26.48 31.94 23.73
N ILE A 65 26.72 31.60 25.00
CA ILE A 65 26.18 30.36 25.60
C ILE A 65 24.67 30.48 25.80
N ALA A 66 24.21 31.62 26.32
CA ALA A 66 22.78 31.87 26.49
C ALA A 66 22.05 31.90 25.14
N ALA A 67 22.63 32.55 24.13
CA ALA A 67 22.07 32.59 22.78
C ALA A 67 21.99 31.18 22.16
N ALA A 68 23.05 30.38 22.26
CA ALA A 68 23.07 29.01 21.74
C ALA A 68 22.06 28.10 22.45
N LEU A 69 21.95 28.19 23.78
CA LEU A 69 20.97 27.41 24.54
C LEU A 69 19.55 27.77 24.12
N LEU A 70 19.21 29.07 24.09
CA LEU A 70 17.88 29.53 23.71
C LEU A 70 17.55 29.15 22.27
N LEU A 71 18.47 29.35 21.33
CA LEU A 71 18.27 28.97 19.93
C LEU A 71 18.02 27.46 19.79
N SER A 72 18.81 26.63 20.48
CA SER A 72 18.63 25.18 20.45
C SER A 72 17.28 24.74 21.03
N LEU A 73 16.82 25.37 22.12
CA LEU A 73 15.51 25.08 22.71
C LEU A 73 14.35 25.56 21.84
N ILE A 74 14.45 26.75 21.26
CA ILE A 74 13.43 27.27 20.32
C ILE A 74 13.33 26.36 19.11
N ALA A 75 14.47 25.97 18.51
CA ALA A 75 14.49 25.09 17.36
C ALA A 75 13.96 23.69 17.70
N PHE A 76 14.29 23.16 18.87
CA PHE A 76 13.74 21.91 19.40
C PHE A 76 12.22 21.98 19.53
N LEU A 77 11.69 23.02 20.19
CA LEU A 77 10.25 23.20 20.38
C LEU A 77 9.53 23.40 19.05
N ALA A 78 10.04 24.25 18.15
CA ALA A 78 9.44 24.50 16.85
C ALA A 78 9.36 23.22 16.00
N THR A 79 10.47 22.46 15.95
CA THR A 79 10.51 21.18 15.21
C THR A 79 9.61 20.15 15.86
N GLY A 80 9.60 20.07 17.21
CA GLY A 80 8.74 19.16 17.97
C GLY A 80 7.26 19.45 17.80
N THR A 81 6.86 20.72 17.79
CA THR A 81 5.48 21.13 17.48
C THR A 81 5.10 20.76 16.05
N GLY A 82 6.00 20.95 15.08
CA GLY A 82 5.78 20.51 13.70
C GLY A 82 5.57 19.00 13.60
N ILE A 83 6.48 18.22 14.19
CA ILE A 83 6.36 16.75 14.25
C ILE A 83 5.04 16.34 14.91
N TYR A 84 4.70 16.91 16.07
CA TYR A 84 3.46 16.56 16.79
C TYR A 84 2.20 16.92 15.98
N TYR A 85 2.19 18.07 15.30
CA TYR A 85 1.07 18.47 14.45
C TYR A 85 0.87 17.49 13.30
N TYR A 86 1.96 17.09 12.63
CA TYR A 86 1.89 16.10 11.55
C TYR A 86 1.54 14.72 12.06
N ASP A 87 2.16 14.22 13.12
CA ASP A 87 2.02 12.82 13.55
C ASP A 87 0.75 12.57 14.37
N ALA A 88 0.38 13.48 15.29
CA ALA A 88 -0.69 13.24 16.26
C ALA A 88 -2.03 13.91 15.93
N ILE A 89 -2.03 15.03 15.19
CA ILE A 89 -3.26 15.76 14.87
C ILE A 89 -3.79 15.38 13.49
N LEU A 90 -2.92 15.36 12.48
CA LEU A 90 -3.32 14.98 11.13
C LEU A 90 -3.52 13.46 10.98
N HIS A 91 -2.93 12.66 11.87
CA HIS A 91 -2.98 11.21 11.76
C HIS A 91 -3.34 10.54 13.09
N LYS A 92 -4.33 9.64 13.03
CA LYS A 92 -4.60 8.70 14.12
C LYS A 92 -3.90 7.40 13.79
N GLN A 93 -2.65 7.23 14.22
CA GLN A 93 -1.99 5.94 14.11
C GLN A 93 -2.63 4.93 15.07
N VAL A 94 -3.02 3.78 14.53
CA VAL A 94 -3.26 2.57 15.33
C VAL A 94 -1.87 2.08 15.73
N THR A 95 -1.49 2.35 16.98
CA THR A 95 -0.09 2.25 17.43
C THR A 95 0.21 0.93 18.16
N SER A 96 -0.79 0.07 18.37
CA SER A 96 -0.63 -1.18 19.10
C SER A 96 -1.46 -2.30 18.52
N ASP A 97 -0.90 -3.52 18.51
CA ASP A 97 -1.60 -4.79 18.22
C ASP A 97 -2.93 -4.91 18.96
N LYS A 98 -3.03 -4.36 20.18
CA LYS A 98 -4.28 -4.38 20.95
C LYS A 98 -5.36 -3.52 20.30
N GLN A 99 -5.00 -2.33 19.80
CA GLN A 99 -5.93 -1.45 19.12
C GLN A 99 -6.35 -2.03 17.77
N GLU A 100 -5.42 -2.62 17.02
CA GLU A 100 -5.74 -3.31 15.76
C GLU A 100 -6.73 -4.46 15.99
N ARG A 101 -6.46 -5.33 16.96
CA ARG A 101 -7.37 -6.43 17.33
C ARG A 101 -8.74 -5.93 17.80
N GLN A 102 -8.77 -4.76 18.46
CA GLN A 102 -10.02 -4.15 18.87
C GLN A 102 -10.83 -3.64 17.68
N LEU A 103 -10.19 -2.95 16.72
CA LEU A 103 -10.84 -2.51 15.49
C LEU A 103 -11.38 -3.68 14.66
N ILE A 104 -10.62 -4.77 14.54
CA ILE A 104 -11.10 -5.99 13.85
C ILE A 104 -12.33 -6.56 14.55
N ARG A 105 -12.36 -6.55 15.89
CA ARG A 105 -13.49 -7.03 16.68
C ARG A 105 -14.72 -6.13 16.52
N GLU A 106 -14.54 -4.82 16.58
CA GLU A 106 -15.60 -3.83 16.39
C GLU A 106 -16.18 -3.90 14.97
N PHE A 107 -15.32 -4.04 13.96
CA PHE A 107 -15.71 -4.29 12.58
C PHE A 107 -16.56 -5.55 12.47
N ARG A 108 -16.14 -6.65 13.11
CA ARG A 108 -16.90 -7.91 13.10
C ARG A 108 -18.26 -7.77 13.79
N GLN A 109 -18.32 -7.12 14.94
CA GLN A 109 -19.57 -6.92 15.68
C GLN A 109 -20.56 -6.07 14.87
N THR A 110 -20.07 -5.04 14.18
CA THR A 110 -20.90 -4.10 13.42
C THR A 110 -21.35 -4.68 12.08
N TYR A 111 -20.44 -5.30 11.32
CA TYR A 111 -20.66 -5.69 9.93
C TYR A 111 -20.85 -7.20 9.73
N GLY A 112 -20.63 -8.02 10.76
CA GLY A 112 -20.80 -9.47 10.69
C GLY A 112 -22.20 -9.94 10.28
N ARG A 113 -23.22 -9.09 10.45
CA ARG A 113 -24.60 -9.35 9.97
C ARG A 113 -24.73 -9.47 8.45
N PHE A 114 -23.75 -8.96 7.70
CA PHE A 114 -23.72 -9.04 6.23
C PHE A 114 -22.97 -10.29 5.72
N ALA A 115 -22.47 -11.13 6.64
CA ALA A 115 -21.85 -12.40 6.27
C ALA A 115 -22.86 -13.33 5.58
N GLY A 116 -22.43 -14.02 4.53
CA GLY A 116 -23.23 -15.01 3.82
C GLY A 116 -24.26 -14.45 2.83
N ILE A 117 -24.39 -13.13 2.71
CA ILE A 117 -25.17 -12.53 1.62
C ILE A 117 -24.53 -12.93 0.28
N VAL A 118 -25.35 -13.45 -0.63
CA VAL A 118 -24.92 -13.85 -1.97
C VAL A 118 -24.49 -12.60 -2.74
N GLN A 119 -23.33 -12.66 -3.39
CA GLN A 119 -22.76 -11.55 -4.16
C GLN A 119 -22.52 -11.97 -5.61
N PRO A 120 -22.54 -11.01 -6.56
CA PRO A 120 -22.18 -11.31 -7.94
C PRO A 120 -20.69 -11.67 -8.03
N ARG A 121 -20.32 -12.35 -9.11
CA ARG A 121 -18.93 -12.72 -9.40
C ARG A 121 -18.29 -11.71 -10.35
N ILE A 122 -17.08 -11.25 -10.03
CA ILE A 122 -16.23 -10.52 -10.96
C ILE A 122 -15.77 -11.50 -12.05
N THR A 123 -16.12 -11.23 -13.30
CA THR A 123 -15.76 -12.08 -14.45
C THR A 123 -14.76 -11.42 -15.38
N ASP A 124 -14.69 -10.09 -15.40
CA ASP A 124 -13.80 -9.34 -16.27
C ASP A 124 -13.27 -8.13 -15.52
N VAL A 125 -11.97 -7.88 -15.68
CA VAL A 125 -11.25 -6.76 -15.08
C VAL A 125 -10.46 -6.04 -16.16
N THR A 126 -10.81 -4.78 -16.40
CA THR A 126 -10.05 -3.88 -17.26
C THR A 126 -9.52 -2.72 -16.44
N VAL A 127 -8.20 -2.49 -16.46
CA VAL A 127 -7.57 -1.45 -15.62
C VAL A 127 -6.59 -0.61 -16.44
N GLU A 128 -6.65 0.70 -16.27
CA GLU A 128 -5.58 1.61 -16.62
C GLU A 128 -4.87 2.07 -15.33
N MET A 129 -3.67 1.55 -15.10
CA MET A 129 -2.84 1.84 -13.95
C MET A 129 -1.80 2.89 -14.32
N GLN A 130 -1.86 4.07 -13.71
CA GLN A 130 -0.89 5.13 -13.89
C GLN A 130 -0.02 5.26 -12.65
N LEU A 131 1.25 4.88 -12.77
CA LEU A 131 2.24 4.99 -11.71
C LEU A 131 3.07 6.27 -11.91
N PHE A 132 3.27 7.01 -10.83
CA PHE A 132 4.09 8.22 -10.76
C PHE A 132 5.20 8.03 -9.71
N PRO A 133 6.27 7.26 -10.02
CA PRO A 133 7.38 7.00 -9.11
C PRO A 133 8.00 8.24 -8.46
N GLU A 134 8.15 9.34 -9.21
CA GLU A 134 8.77 10.59 -8.73
C GLU A 134 7.89 11.31 -7.70
N LEU A 135 6.57 11.16 -7.82
CA LEU A 135 5.59 11.73 -6.89
C LEU A 135 5.14 10.72 -5.82
N GLN A 136 5.59 9.46 -5.96
CA GLN A 136 5.16 8.32 -5.16
C GLN A 136 3.63 8.19 -5.13
N ASN A 137 2.98 8.41 -6.27
CA ASN A 137 1.53 8.39 -6.40
C ASN A 137 1.08 7.40 -7.48
N PHE A 138 -0.18 6.98 -7.43
CA PHE A 138 -0.83 6.31 -8.54
C PHE A 138 -2.28 6.77 -8.74
N VAL A 139 -2.78 6.49 -9.94
CA VAL A 139 -4.19 6.58 -10.29
C VAL A 139 -4.53 5.32 -11.06
N ALA A 140 -5.52 4.56 -10.58
CA ALA A 140 -6.03 3.40 -11.30
C ALA A 140 -7.49 3.64 -11.68
N THR A 141 -7.78 3.71 -12.97
CA THR A 141 -9.15 3.72 -13.48
C THR A 141 -9.47 2.36 -14.06
N GLY A 142 -10.72 1.93 -13.98
CA GLY A 142 -11.06 0.62 -14.50
C GLY A 142 -12.53 0.29 -14.49
N GLU A 143 -12.81 -0.93 -14.95
CA GLU A 143 -14.13 -1.48 -15.05
C GLU A 143 -14.13 -2.95 -14.64
N TYR A 144 -15.17 -3.34 -13.91
CA TYR A 144 -15.56 -4.72 -13.69
C TYR A 144 -16.85 -5.06 -14.43
N ILE A 145 -16.90 -6.29 -14.92
CA ILE A 145 -18.15 -6.98 -15.21
C ILE A 145 -18.46 -7.93 -14.07
N LEU A 146 -19.62 -7.72 -13.45
CA LEU A 146 -20.14 -8.49 -12.34
C LEU A 146 -21.31 -9.34 -12.85
N VAL A 147 -21.27 -10.66 -12.64
CA VAL A 147 -22.31 -11.57 -13.12
C VAL A 147 -22.96 -12.29 -11.95
N ASN A 148 -24.29 -12.32 -11.91
CA ASN A 148 -25.00 -13.16 -10.96
C ASN A 148 -24.92 -14.63 -11.41
N ARG A 149 -23.99 -15.38 -10.83
CA ARG A 149 -23.90 -16.84 -11.04
C ARG A 149 -24.74 -17.67 -10.06
N ALA A 150 -25.49 -17.03 -9.17
CA ALA A 150 -26.37 -17.72 -8.23
C ALA A 150 -27.74 -17.99 -8.84
N ALA A 151 -28.50 -18.89 -8.20
CA ALA A 151 -29.87 -19.21 -8.60
C ALA A 151 -30.92 -18.21 -8.06
N THR A 152 -30.50 -17.22 -7.27
CA THR A 152 -31.36 -16.23 -6.63
C THR A 152 -31.06 -14.84 -7.17
N ALA A 153 -32.08 -13.97 -7.22
CA ALA A 153 -31.85 -12.55 -7.51
C ALA A 153 -30.97 -11.91 -6.43
N ILE A 154 -30.09 -10.98 -6.85
CA ILE A 154 -29.23 -10.22 -5.95
C ILE A 154 -29.67 -8.76 -6.01
N ASP A 155 -30.18 -8.24 -4.91
CA ASP A 155 -30.55 -6.83 -4.76
C ASP A 155 -29.57 -6.04 -3.90
N THR A 156 -28.68 -6.72 -3.17
CA THR A 156 -27.82 -6.11 -2.15
C THR A 156 -26.35 -6.36 -2.47
N LEU A 157 -25.56 -5.29 -2.57
CA LEU A 157 -24.13 -5.31 -2.78
C LEU A 157 -23.42 -4.93 -1.48
N VAL A 158 -22.51 -5.77 -1.02
CA VAL A 158 -21.65 -5.54 0.12
C VAL A 158 -20.26 -5.27 -0.43
N ILE A 159 -19.75 -4.06 -0.25
CA ILE A 159 -18.53 -3.60 -0.92
C ILE A 159 -17.51 -3.20 0.14
N LYS A 160 -16.29 -3.70 0.01
CA LYS A 160 -15.13 -3.22 0.75
C LYS A 160 -14.10 -2.70 -0.24
N CYS A 161 -13.72 -1.44 -0.11
CA CYS A 161 -12.65 -0.85 -0.91
C CYS A 161 -11.28 -1.11 -0.27
N GLY A 162 -10.21 -0.65 -0.92
CA GLY A 162 -8.83 -0.76 -0.42
C GLY A 162 -8.65 -0.19 0.99
N PHE A 163 -7.46 -0.37 1.58
CA PHE A 163 -7.22 -0.02 2.97
C PHE A 163 -6.98 1.49 3.13
N ASP A 164 -6.00 2.01 2.42
CA ASP A 164 -5.53 3.40 2.55
C ASP A 164 -5.96 4.27 1.36
N GLU A 165 -6.38 3.65 0.28
CA GLU A 165 -6.76 4.30 -0.97
C GLU A 165 -8.13 5.00 -0.88
N GLN A 166 -8.28 6.06 -1.67
CA GLN A 166 -9.57 6.64 -2.01
C GLN A 166 -10.12 5.95 -3.26
N THR A 167 -11.28 5.33 -3.13
CA THR A 167 -11.98 4.70 -4.25
C THR A 167 -13.29 5.44 -4.51
N GLU A 168 -13.46 5.92 -5.73
CA GLU A 168 -14.73 6.37 -6.28
C GLU A 168 -15.21 5.33 -7.29
N TYR A 169 -16.51 5.06 -7.29
CA TYR A 169 -17.08 4.08 -8.22
C TYR A 169 -18.54 4.37 -8.51
N HIS A 170 -19.00 3.88 -9.66
CA HIS A 170 -20.40 3.92 -10.05
C HIS A 170 -20.80 2.66 -10.80
N PHE A 171 -22.09 2.36 -10.74
CA PHE A 171 -22.68 1.24 -11.45
C PHE A 171 -23.48 1.74 -12.65
N ASP A 172 -23.66 0.87 -13.65
CA ASP A 172 -24.59 1.11 -14.77
C ASP A 172 -26.07 0.96 -14.38
N ARG A 173 -26.35 0.66 -13.11
CA ARG A 173 -27.70 0.64 -12.51
C ARG A 173 -27.80 1.60 -11.34
N GLN A 174 -29.02 2.07 -11.10
CA GLN A 174 -29.30 2.92 -9.96
C GLN A 174 -29.13 2.13 -8.65
N THR A 175 -28.41 2.73 -7.70
CA THR A 175 -28.17 2.17 -6.38
C THR A 175 -28.59 3.12 -5.27
N ARG A 176 -28.96 2.59 -4.12
CA ARG A 176 -29.23 3.33 -2.88
C ARG A 176 -28.35 2.82 -1.76
N THR A 177 -27.57 3.71 -1.14
CA THR A 177 -26.72 3.39 0.01
C THR A 177 -27.56 3.14 1.26
N ILE A 178 -27.31 2.02 1.93
CA ILE A 178 -27.94 1.66 3.22
C ILE A 178 -26.95 1.85 4.36
N VAL A 179 -25.71 1.43 4.14
CA VAL A 179 -24.61 1.56 5.11
C VAL A 179 -23.44 2.19 4.40
N ARG A 180 -22.82 3.18 5.04
CA ARG A 180 -21.56 3.77 4.60
C ARG A 180 -20.69 4.05 5.80
N ASP A 181 -19.54 3.41 5.83
CA ASP A 181 -18.48 3.66 6.78
C ASP A 181 -17.21 4.04 6.02
N ILE A 182 -16.85 5.32 6.13
CA ILE A 182 -15.74 5.94 5.41
C ILE A 182 -14.40 5.49 6.00
N ASP A 183 -14.35 5.22 7.31
CA ASP A 183 -13.15 4.81 8.03
C ASP A 183 -12.87 3.32 7.78
N ALA A 184 -13.91 2.49 7.82
CA ALA A 184 -13.80 1.06 7.55
C ALA A 184 -13.79 0.71 6.05
N LYS A 185 -13.94 1.71 5.17
CA LYS A 185 -14.02 1.58 3.70
C LYS A 185 -15.08 0.56 3.26
N PHE A 186 -16.20 0.55 3.97
CA PHE A 186 -17.23 -0.47 3.88
C PHE A 186 -18.58 0.16 3.54
N GLU A 187 -19.20 -0.32 2.47
CA GLU A 187 -20.49 0.16 1.99
C GLU A 187 -21.44 -1.01 1.73
N VAL A 188 -22.74 -0.79 2.01
CA VAL A 188 -23.80 -1.71 1.63
C VAL A 188 -24.83 -0.94 0.82
N LEU A 189 -25.06 -1.39 -0.40
CA LEU A 189 -25.93 -0.75 -1.38
C LEU A 189 -27.07 -1.69 -1.75
N THR A 190 -28.24 -1.12 -2.03
CA THR A 190 -29.32 -1.82 -2.73
C THR A 190 -29.41 -1.37 -4.18
N LEU A 191 -29.55 -2.32 -5.11
CA LEU A 191 -29.89 -2.09 -6.50
C LEU A 191 -31.38 -1.76 -6.60
N SER A 192 -31.74 -0.74 -7.38
CA SER A 192 -33.15 -0.46 -7.69
C SER A 192 -33.79 -1.60 -8.48
N GLU A 193 -33.02 -2.24 -9.35
CA GLU A 193 -33.40 -3.42 -10.12
C GLU A 193 -32.51 -4.60 -9.73
N PRO A 194 -33.05 -5.66 -9.11
CA PRO A 194 -32.26 -6.82 -8.72
C PRO A 194 -31.58 -7.49 -9.91
N LEU A 195 -30.35 -7.93 -9.70
CA LEU A 195 -29.58 -8.71 -10.66
C LEU A 195 -30.15 -10.14 -10.70
N LEU A 196 -30.86 -10.50 -11.78
CA LEU A 196 -31.43 -11.84 -11.93
C LEU A 196 -30.33 -12.89 -12.20
N PRO A 197 -30.59 -14.19 -11.98
CA PRO A 197 -29.64 -15.25 -12.35
C PRO A 197 -29.17 -15.12 -13.81
N GLY A 198 -27.86 -15.11 -14.03
CA GLY A 198 -27.22 -14.92 -15.33
C GLY A 198 -27.10 -13.47 -15.82
N ASP A 199 -27.73 -12.52 -15.12
CA ASP A 199 -27.67 -11.10 -15.45
C ASP A 199 -26.32 -10.47 -15.03
N SER A 200 -25.98 -9.34 -15.67
CA SER A 200 -24.70 -8.65 -15.48
C SER A 200 -24.85 -7.18 -15.06
N LEU A 201 -23.88 -6.71 -14.29
CA LEU A 201 -23.77 -5.36 -13.78
C LEU A 201 -22.37 -4.84 -14.06
N ARG A 202 -22.26 -3.62 -14.56
CA ARG A 202 -20.96 -2.97 -14.80
C ARG A 202 -20.63 -2.03 -13.65
N MET A 203 -19.41 -2.12 -13.16
CA MET A 203 -18.87 -1.21 -12.15
C MET A 203 -17.66 -0.50 -12.73
N GLN A 204 -17.71 0.83 -12.79
CA GLN A 204 -16.55 1.64 -13.14
C GLN A 204 -15.98 2.25 -11.87
N PHE A 205 -14.67 2.36 -11.79
CA PHE A 205 -14.00 2.85 -10.59
C PHE A 205 -12.76 3.68 -10.93
N GLU A 206 -12.42 4.54 -9.98
CA GLU A 206 -11.18 5.29 -9.91
C GLU A 206 -10.60 5.15 -8.50
N ILE A 207 -9.32 4.81 -8.42
CA ILE A 207 -8.59 4.59 -7.18
C ILE A 207 -7.38 5.50 -7.17
N ARG A 208 -7.19 6.23 -6.08
CA ARG A 208 -6.04 7.12 -5.86
C ARG A 208 -5.51 6.93 -4.45
N ASN A 209 -4.21 7.10 -4.28
CA ASN A 209 -3.66 7.22 -2.94
C ASN A 209 -3.99 8.60 -2.33
N LEU A 210 -4.04 8.69 -1.00
CA LEU A 210 -4.07 9.98 -0.32
C LEU A 210 -2.75 10.74 -0.58
N PRO A 211 -2.76 12.09 -0.54
CA PRO A 211 -1.53 12.86 -0.72
C PRO A 211 -0.43 12.44 0.26
N ASN A 212 0.80 12.28 -0.24
CA ASN A 212 1.97 12.04 0.59
C ASN A 212 2.36 13.33 1.32
N THR A 213 2.88 13.19 2.54
CA THR A 213 3.51 14.28 3.29
C THR A 213 4.96 13.94 3.57
N ILE A 214 5.70 14.87 4.18
CA ILE A 214 7.09 14.61 4.59
C ILE A 214 7.13 13.41 5.52
N PHE A 215 6.25 13.34 6.53
CA PHE A 215 6.31 12.32 7.58
C PHE A 215 5.49 11.06 7.30
N GLN A 216 4.67 11.07 6.25
CA GLN A 216 3.77 9.97 5.96
C GLN A 216 3.65 9.72 4.45
N ARG A 217 3.87 8.46 4.08
CA ARG A 217 3.61 7.93 2.76
C ARG A 217 2.27 7.19 2.79
N ASN A 218 1.34 7.60 1.95
CA ASN A 218 0.01 7.01 1.81
C ASN A 218 -0.12 6.15 0.54
N SER A 219 1.01 5.80 -0.05
CA SER A 219 1.10 5.11 -1.33
C SER A 219 2.17 4.04 -1.27
N ASN A 220 1.87 2.91 -1.91
CA ASN A 220 2.83 1.82 -2.12
C ASN A 220 3.72 2.05 -3.36
N VAL A 221 3.54 3.18 -4.07
CA VAL A 221 4.44 3.58 -5.15
C VAL A 221 5.77 4.08 -4.58
N LEU A 222 6.84 3.48 -5.06
CA LEU A 222 8.21 3.81 -4.71
C LEU A 222 8.91 4.48 -5.89
N ALA A 223 9.98 5.24 -5.59
CA ALA A 223 10.81 5.85 -6.62
C ALA A 223 11.46 4.80 -7.54
N ASN A 224 11.73 3.60 -7.02
CA ASN A 224 12.11 2.43 -7.80
C ASN A 224 11.66 1.16 -7.06
N GLY A 225 11.03 0.21 -7.76
CA GLY A 225 10.58 -1.04 -7.15
C GLY A 225 9.17 -1.01 -6.58
N THR A 226 8.24 -0.37 -7.28
CA THR A 226 6.83 -0.33 -6.90
C THR A 226 6.17 -1.70 -7.04
N PHE A 227 5.30 -2.04 -6.08
CA PHE A 227 4.34 -3.14 -6.17
C PHE A 227 2.97 -2.64 -5.66
N ILE A 228 1.94 -2.75 -6.49
CA ILE A 228 0.53 -2.53 -6.11
C ILE A 228 -0.23 -3.84 -6.33
N GLY A 229 -0.84 -4.38 -5.28
CA GLY A 229 -1.60 -5.61 -5.35
C GLY A 229 -3.08 -5.40 -5.68
N SER A 230 -3.77 -6.50 -5.96
CA SER A 230 -5.22 -6.54 -6.15
C SER A 230 -6.04 -6.19 -4.89
N ASP A 231 -5.39 -6.04 -3.73
CA ASP A 231 -5.97 -5.62 -2.46
C ASP A 231 -6.34 -4.13 -2.41
N ALA A 232 -5.71 -3.31 -3.26
CA ALA A 232 -6.09 -1.90 -3.44
C ALA A 232 -7.46 -1.72 -4.12
N PHE A 233 -8.00 -2.79 -4.73
CA PHE A 233 -9.19 -2.71 -5.57
C PHE A 233 -10.48 -3.13 -4.83
N PRO A 234 -11.65 -2.60 -5.22
CA PRO A 234 -12.93 -2.95 -4.61
C PRO A 234 -13.22 -4.46 -4.65
N ARG A 235 -13.70 -4.98 -3.52
CA ARG A 235 -14.07 -6.38 -3.30
C ARG A 235 -15.53 -6.50 -2.86
N PHE A 236 -16.15 -7.63 -3.19
CA PHE A 236 -17.54 -7.90 -2.86
C PHE A 236 -17.68 -8.96 -1.76
N GLY A 237 -18.66 -8.74 -0.89
CA GLY A 237 -18.99 -9.62 0.22
C GLY A 237 -18.21 -9.33 1.50
N TYR A 238 -18.68 -9.95 2.57
CA TYR A 238 -18.06 -9.87 3.88
C TYR A 238 -17.24 -11.14 4.16
N ARG A 239 -15.92 -11.00 4.34
CA ARG A 239 -15.01 -12.10 4.71
C ARG A 239 -14.72 -12.07 6.20
N ASP A 240 -15.10 -13.14 6.91
CA ASP A 240 -14.69 -13.35 8.30
C ASP A 240 -13.35 -14.10 8.35
N ALA A 241 -12.25 -13.37 8.54
CA ALA A 241 -10.89 -13.92 8.45
C ALA A 241 -10.57 -15.01 9.50
N GLU A 242 -11.29 -15.05 10.63
CA GLU A 242 -11.09 -16.07 11.68
C GLU A 242 -11.87 -17.37 11.43
N LYS A 243 -12.91 -17.33 10.58
CA LYS A 243 -13.69 -18.52 10.22
C LYS A 243 -13.09 -19.14 8.97
N THR A 244 -12.06 -19.95 9.16
CA THR A 244 -11.58 -20.84 8.10
C THR A 244 -12.55 -22.01 7.99
N PRO A 245 -13.23 -22.22 6.84
CA PRO A 245 -14.10 -23.37 6.66
C PRO A 245 -13.31 -24.66 6.84
N HIS A 246 -13.91 -25.66 7.48
CA HIS A 246 -13.29 -26.98 7.56
C HIS A 246 -13.14 -27.56 6.13
N PRO A 247 -12.01 -28.17 5.75
CA PRO A 247 -11.80 -28.66 4.37
C PRO A 247 -12.84 -29.67 3.87
N ALA A 248 -13.50 -30.37 4.79
CA ALA A 248 -14.58 -31.32 4.50
C ALA A 248 -15.97 -30.66 4.30
N ASP A 249 -16.11 -29.37 4.59
CA ASP A 249 -17.36 -28.64 4.39
C ASP A 249 -17.63 -28.46 2.88
N ALA A 250 -18.80 -28.91 2.41
CA ALA A 250 -19.22 -28.74 1.03
C ALA A 250 -19.28 -27.26 0.61
N GLY A 251 -19.54 -26.35 1.56
CA GLY A 251 -19.51 -24.91 1.36
C GLY A 251 -18.10 -24.35 1.12
N ALA A 252 -17.05 -25.00 1.64
CA ALA A 252 -15.67 -24.55 1.52
C ALA A 252 -15.15 -24.56 0.07
N ARG A 253 -15.78 -25.37 -0.80
CA ARG A 253 -15.43 -25.48 -2.22
C ARG A 253 -16.10 -24.44 -3.11
N ARG A 254 -17.04 -23.65 -2.57
CA ARG A 254 -17.81 -22.66 -3.35
C ARG A 254 -16.99 -21.43 -3.73
N ASN A 255 -15.91 -21.14 -3.00
CA ASN A 255 -15.09 -19.95 -3.17
C ASN A 255 -13.62 -20.33 -3.18
N SER A 256 -12.82 -19.60 -3.96
CA SER A 256 -11.37 -19.65 -3.86
C SER A 256 -10.90 -19.08 -2.52
N TYR A 257 -9.83 -19.62 -1.94
CA TYR A 257 -9.22 -19.01 -0.75
C TYR A 257 -8.65 -17.60 -1.03
N MET A 258 -8.35 -17.31 -2.31
CA MET A 258 -7.86 -16.02 -2.79
C MET A 258 -8.98 -14.98 -2.95
N ALA A 259 -10.19 -15.42 -3.33
CA ALA A 259 -11.30 -14.53 -3.65
C ALA A 259 -12.65 -15.20 -3.38
N MET A 260 -13.53 -14.47 -2.67
CA MET A 260 -14.91 -14.91 -2.39
C MET A 260 -15.93 -14.29 -3.35
N ASP A 261 -15.47 -13.44 -4.24
CA ASP A 261 -16.20 -12.59 -5.17
C ASP A 261 -15.76 -12.84 -6.62
N SER A 262 -14.85 -13.78 -6.84
CA SER A 262 -14.37 -14.17 -8.17
C SER A 262 -14.07 -15.66 -8.19
N ASP A 263 -14.40 -16.30 -9.30
CA ASP A 263 -13.88 -17.60 -9.65
C ASP A 263 -12.59 -17.37 -10.47
N TYR A 264 -12.66 -17.56 -11.78
CA TYR A 264 -11.68 -17.04 -12.74
C TYR A 264 -12.27 -15.84 -13.50
N LEU A 265 -11.40 -14.92 -13.90
CA LEU A 265 -11.73 -13.70 -14.61
C LEU A 265 -10.81 -13.47 -15.81
N ASN A 266 -11.30 -12.75 -16.82
CA ASN A 266 -10.48 -12.21 -17.89
C ASN A 266 -9.82 -10.91 -17.42
N PHE A 267 -8.51 -10.76 -17.66
CA PHE A 267 -7.75 -9.60 -17.21
C PHE A 267 -7.10 -8.87 -18.38
N SER A 268 -7.26 -7.55 -18.42
CA SER A 268 -6.58 -6.66 -19.35
C SER A 268 -6.14 -5.40 -18.61
N ALA A 269 -4.88 -4.99 -18.78
CA ALA A 269 -4.37 -3.80 -18.13
C ALA A 269 -3.46 -2.98 -19.02
N VAL A 270 -3.66 -1.66 -19.03
CA VAL A 270 -2.67 -0.70 -19.52
C VAL A 270 -1.95 -0.12 -18.31
N VAL A 271 -0.64 -0.26 -18.26
CA VAL A 271 0.19 0.26 -17.16
C VAL A 271 1.12 1.32 -17.70
N SER A 272 1.11 2.50 -17.08
CA SER A 272 2.03 3.58 -17.40
C SER A 272 2.95 3.91 -16.23
N THR A 273 4.21 4.23 -16.54
CA THR A 273 5.25 4.55 -15.55
C THR A 273 6.30 5.52 -16.11
N SER A 274 7.31 5.86 -15.30
CA SER A 274 8.44 6.71 -15.68
C SER A 274 9.18 6.20 -16.93
N ALA A 275 9.79 7.11 -17.68
CA ALA A 275 10.48 6.81 -18.94
C ALA A 275 11.57 5.73 -18.81
N ASP A 276 12.22 5.67 -17.65
CA ASP A 276 13.35 4.81 -17.33
C ASP A 276 12.95 3.52 -16.60
N GLN A 277 11.65 3.27 -16.41
CA GLN A 277 11.14 2.06 -15.76
C GLN A 277 10.37 1.16 -16.72
N ILE A 278 10.34 -0.12 -16.38
CA ILE A 278 9.52 -1.13 -17.03
C ILE A 278 8.40 -1.49 -16.06
N ALA A 279 7.15 -1.40 -16.51
CA ALA A 279 6.00 -1.85 -15.74
C ALA A 279 5.58 -3.26 -16.16
N ILE A 280 5.16 -4.09 -15.20
CA ILE A 280 4.77 -5.48 -15.44
C ILE A 280 3.42 -5.74 -14.75
N ALA A 281 2.50 -6.35 -15.49
CA ALA A 281 1.23 -6.87 -14.98
C ALA A 281 0.99 -8.29 -15.55
N PRO A 282 0.01 -9.06 -15.02
CA PRO A 282 -0.27 -10.40 -15.53
C PRO A 282 -0.76 -10.42 -16.97
N GLY A 283 -0.36 -11.45 -17.71
CA GLY A 283 -0.73 -11.70 -19.10
C GLY A 283 0.39 -11.41 -20.08
N ASP A 284 0.11 -11.61 -21.36
CA ASP A 284 1.04 -11.35 -22.44
C ASP A 284 1.16 -9.85 -22.71
N LEU A 285 2.37 -9.39 -23.02
CA LEU A 285 2.61 -8.03 -23.47
C LEU A 285 2.08 -7.87 -24.90
N ILE A 286 0.91 -7.26 -25.04
CA ILE A 286 0.25 -7.01 -26.31
C ILE A 286 0.91 -5.84 -27.06
N ARG A 287 1.25 -4.78 -26.32
CA ARG A 287 1.82 -3.57 -26.90
C ARG A 287 2.64 -2.79 -25.87
N GLN A 288 3.74 -2.22 -26.32
CA GLN A 288 4.51 -1.22 -25.58
C GLN A 288 4.64 0.06 -26.42
N TRP A 289 4.51 1.23 -25.79
CA TRP A 289 4.74 2.51 -26.45
C TRP A 289 5.18 3.61 -25.48
N THR A 290 5.70 4.70 -26.02
CA THR A 290 6.04 5.90 -25.25
C THR A 290 5.11 7.03 -25.64
N ALA A 291 4.58 7.75 -24.66
CA ALA A 291 3.77 8.96 -24.87
C ALA A 291 3.98 9.93 -23.72
N ASN A 292 4.01 11.23 -23.99
CA ASN A 292 4.15 12.28 -22.95
C ASN A 292 5.33 12.06 -21.97
N GLY A 293 6.45 11.53 -22.47
CA GLY A 293 7.64 11.24 -21.64
C GLY A 293 7.46 10.06 -20.66
N ARG A 294 6.46 9.20 -20.86
CA ARG A 294 6.18 8.02 -20.02
C ARG A 294 6.12 6.74 -20.87
N GLN A 295 6.44 5.61 -20.26
CA GLN A 295 6.30 4.29 -20.88
C GLN A 295 4.93 3.70 -20.58
N PHE A 296 4.36 3.01 -21.56
CA PHE A 296 3.06 2.35 -21.48
C PHE A 296 3.17 0.90 -21.94
N PHE A 297 2.48 0.01 -21.23
CA PHE A 297 2.49 -1.43 -21.45
C PHE A 297 1.06 -1.95 -21.38
N HIS A 298 0.57 -2.56 -22.45
CA HIS A 298 -0.73 -3.24 -22.46
C HIS A 298 -0.52 -4.74 -22.28
N TYR A 299 -1.01 -5.26 -21.17
CA TYR A 299 -1.03 -6.68 -20.85
C TYR A 299 -2.44 -7.25 -20.97
N ARG A 300 -2.56 -8.49 -21.43
CA ARG A 300 -3.83 -9.21 -21.45
C ARG A 300 -3.60 -10.70 -21.25
N THR A 301 -4.41 -11.34 -20.42
CA THR A 301 -4.35 -12.78 -20.24
C THR A 301 -5.03 -13.49 -21.41
N ASP A 302 -4.43 -14.58 -21.88
CA ASP A 302 -4.98 -15.49 -22.88
C ASP A 302 -5.99 -16.47 -22.27
N HIS A 303 -5.79 -16.81 -20.99
CA HIS A 303 -6.68 -17.65 -20.19
C HIS A 303 -7.21 -16.92 -18.95
N PRO A 304 -8.41 -17.29 -18.45
CA PRO A 304 -8.94 -16.73 -17.22
C PRO A 304 -8.02 -16.98 -16.01
N ILE A 305 -7.74 -15.95 -15.23
CA ILE A 305 -6.90 -16.01 -14.02
C ILE A 305 -7.73 -15.83 -12.76
N LYS A 306 -7.17 -16.14 -11.60
CA LYS A 306 -7.81 -15.80 -10.32
C LYS A 306 -7.73 -14.28 -10.09
N PHE A 307 -8.61 -13.73 -9.26
CA PHE A 307 -8.49 -12.36 -8.75
C PHE A 307 -7.29 -12.24 -7.79
N TYR A 308 -6.10 -12.30 -8.39
CA TYR A 308 -4.80 -12.19 -7.74
C TYR A 308 -3.82 -11.69 -8.81
N PHE A 309 -3.74 -10.37 -8.91
CA PHE A 309 -2.90 -9.67 -9.86
C PHE A 309 -2.15 -8.56 -9.14
N GLY A 310 -1.06 -8.10 -9.74
CA GLY A 310 -0.28 -7.00 -9.21
C GLY A 310 0.40 -6.22 -10.31
N PHE A 311 0.70 -4.96 -10.01
CA PHE A 311 1.36 -4.02 -10.89
C PHE A 311 2.74 -3.72 -10.33
N ASN A 312 3.77 -4.07 -11.09
CA ASN A 312 5.15 -3.84 -10.72
C ASN A 312 5.74 -2.71 -11.57
N SER A 313 6.65 -1.93 -11.02
CA SER A 313 7.43 -0.97 -11.81
C SER A 313 8.81 -0.73 -11.20
N ALA A 314 9.86 -0.91 -12.00
CA ALA A 314 11.22 -0.61 -11.60
C ALA A 314 12.15 -0.40 -12.79
N ARG A 315 13.37 0.03 -12.48
CA ARG A 315 14.53 0.00 -13.38
C ARG A 315 15.08 -1.43 -13.45
N TYR A 316 14.39 -2.30 -14.18
CA TYR A 316 14.83 -3.67 -14.37
C TYR A 316 15.92 -3.78 -15.43
N ALA A 317 16.92 -4.61 -15.15
CA ALA A 317 17.61 -5.35 -16.20
C ALA A 317 16.82 -6.63 -16.50
N VAL A 318 16.89 -7.12 -17.74
CA VAL A 318 16.13 -8.31 -18.16
C VAL A 318 17.08 -9.35 -18.73
N MET A 319 17.13 -10.52 -18.10
CA MET A 319 17.75 -11.71 -18.70
C MET A 319 16.69 -12.45 -19.50
N ARG A 320 16.96 -12.68 -20.79
CA ARG A 320 16.07 -13.38 -21.72
C ARG A 320 16.68 -14.69 -22.16
N ASP A 321 15.82 -15.67 -22.34
CA ASP A 321 16.14 -16.95 -22.95
C ASP A 321 14.84 -17.54 -23.53
N ARG A 322 14.92 -18.74 -24.09
CA ARG A 322 13.75 -19.44 -24.65
C ARG A 322 13.78 -20.92 -24.29
N TRP A 323 12.60 -21.51 -24.15
CA TRP A 323 12.40 -22.95 -24.07
C TRP A 323 11.33 -23.35 -25.08
N ASN A 324 11.73 -24.07 -26.14
CA ASN A 324 10.88 -24.37 -27.30
C ASN A 324 10.26 -23.09 -27.89
N ASP A 325 8.94 -23.00 -27.89
CA ASP A 325 8.15 -21.86 -28.35
C ASP A 325 7.86 -20.83 -27.25
N VAL A 326 8.21 -21.10 -25.99
CA VAL A 326 7.96 -20.24 -24.82
C VAL A 326 9.14 -19.31 -24.53
N ASP A 327 8.89 -18.00 -24.51
CA ASP A 327 9.86 -16.99 -24.11
C ASP A 327 10.01 -16.93 -22.59
N LEU A 328 11.25 -16.83 -22.10
CA LEU A 328 11.56 -16.78 -20.68
C LEU A 328 12.27 -15.47 -20.35
N GLU A 329 11.75 -14.74 -19.38
CA GLU A 329 12.31 -13.45 -18.95
C GLU A 329 12.47 -13.39 -17.43
N ILE A 330 13.64 -12.94 -16.98
CA ILE A 330 13.93 -12.66 -15.57
C ILE A 330 14.21 -11.17 -15.43
N TYR A 331 13.23 -10.46 -14.89
CA TYR A 331 13.32 -9.05 -14.50
C TYR A 331 14.01 -8.95 -13.15
N HIS A 332 15.12 -8.21 -13.08
CA HIS A 332 15.94 -8.12 -11.87
C HIS A 332 16.50 -6.71 -11.67
N HIS A 333 16.84 -6.38 -10.42
CA HIS A 333 17.62 -5.20 -10.12
C HIS A 333 19.03 -5.37 -10.72
N PRO A 334 19.60 -4.42 -11.48
CA PRO A 334 20.82 -4.67 -12.28
C PRO A 334 22.04 -5.25 -11.52
N PRO A 335 22.32 -4.86 -10.26
CA PRO A 335 23.38 -5.49 -9.45
C PRO A 335 23.09 -6.94 -9.02
N HIS A 336 21.84 -7.40 -9.06
CA HIS A 336 21.41 -8.72 -8.56
C HIS A 336 21.51 -9.80 -9.64
N ASN A 337 22.73 -10.07 -10.10
CA ASN A 337 22.98 -11.00 -11.21
C ASN A 337 23.48 -12.41 -10.77
N TYR A 338 23.76 -12.59 -9.48
CA TYR A 338 24.49 -13.74 -8.95
C TYR A 338 23.81 -15.11 -9.16
N ASN A 339 22.47 -15.16 -9.29
CA ASN A 339 21.70 -16.41 -9.42
C ASN A 339 20.93 -16.55 -10.73
N LEU A 340 21.02 -15.58 -11.66
CA LEU A 340 20.13 -15.53 -12.83
C LEU A 340 20.22 -16.78 -13.70
N GLN A 341 21.44 -17.30 -13.93
CA GLN A 341 21.65 -18.52 -14.71
C GLN A 341 21.00 -19.75 -14.06
N ARG A 342 21.09 -19.87 -12.72
CA ARG A 342 20.45 -20.96 -11.98
C ARG A 342 18.93 -20.87 -12.04
N MET A 343 18.39 -19.66 -11.91
CA MET A 343 16.95 -19.42 -12.07
C MET A 343 16.47 -19.82 -13.47
N MET A 344 17.21 -19.41 -14.52
CA MET A 344 16.85 -19.75 -15.90
C MET A 344 16.89 -21.26 -16.16
N HIS A 345 17.92 -21.95 -15.67
CA HIS A 345 17.97 -23.42 -15.73
C HIS A 345 16.81 -24.07 -14.98
N GLY A 346 16.45 -23.56 -13.81
CA GLY A 346 15.31 -24.01 -13.03
C GLY A 346 13.99 -23.87 -13.80
N LEU A 347 13.74 -22.71 -14.42
CA LEU A 347 12.56 -22.47 -15.25
C LEU A 347 12.47 -23.49 -16.40
N LYS A 348 13.57 -23.70 -17.13
CA LYS A 348 13.63 -24.68 -18.24
C LYS A 348 13.41 -26.11 -17.77
N ALA A 349 14.02 -26.50 -16.65
CA ALA A 349 13.85 -27.83 -16.08
C ALA A 349 12.41 -28.07 -15.60
N SER A 350 11.78 -27.07 -14.97
CA SER A 350 10.38 -27.14 -14.59
C SER A 350 9.48 -27.26 -15.81
N LEU A 351 9.68 -26.45 -16.85
CA LEU A 351 8.87 -26.54 -18.07
C LEU A 351 9.03 -27.90 -18.75
N ALA A 352 10.24 -28.44 -18.84
CA ALA A 352 10.45 -29.79 -19.35
C ALA A 352 9.66 -30.85 -18.56
N PHE A 353 9.80 -30.84 -17.23
CA PHE A 353 9.14 -31.83 -16.38
C PHE A 353 7.60 -31.76 -16.43
N HIS A 354 7.03 -30.56 -16.30
CA HIS A 354 5.56 -30.36 -16.25
C HIS A 354 4.89 -30.41 -17.63
N SER A 355 5.67 -30.43 -18.72
CA SER A 355 5.12 -30.64 -20.06
C SER A 355 5.07 -32.13 -20.42
N GLU A 356 5.89 -32.96 -19.77
CA GLU A 356 5.93 -34.42 -19.97
C GLU A 356 4.99 -35.19 -19.03
N ASN A 357 4.69 -34.64 -17.84
CA ASN A 357 3.88 -35.26 -16.79
C ASN A 357 2.65 -34.41 -16.49
#